data_AF-A0A0F9G2E3-F1
#
_entry.id   AF-A0A0F9G2E3-F1
#
_cell.length_a   1.000
_cell.length_b   1.000
_cell.length_c   1.000
_cell.angle_alpha   90.00
_cell.angle_beta   90.00
_cell.angle_gamma   90.00
#
_symmetry.space_group_name_H-M   'P 1'
#
loop_
_entity.id
_entity.type
_entity.pdbx_description
1 polymer ?
#
loop_
_entity_poly.entity_id
_entity_poly.type
_entity_poly.pdbx_seq_one_letter_code
_entity_poly.pdbx_strand_id
1 'polypeptide(L)'
;IKKIFTPRDCFRELSNKNHITKIENRSKQLCELFLNKGEIPENSIGITGSTMIGLAKENSDIDLLIYGTETSVAFQEKLKSIFEISNKCRMYKNEEYKRHYKWRVGGSNISFQNFLKSETRKLHQGKFYGIDFFLRYIKSPEDWNGNFYDFKFENYGRISIKAKIIDSSDSIFTPCSYKITPIKIIESDIKFDDVLLNILREISSFRGRFCEHAKLGEIVLVEGKLEKIFYKNSFNHFRILLEDQFKDKMIILS
;
A
#
# COMPACT_ATOMS: atom_id res chain seq x y z
N ILE A 1 13.23 17.70 20.12
CA ILE A 1 13.45 16.75 19.00
C ILE A 1 14.94 16.76 18.67
N LYS A 2 15.65 15.61 18.70
CA LYS A 2 17.12 15.57 18.56
C LYS A 2 17.64 15.45 17.12
N LYS A 3 16.88 14.85 16.21
CA LYS A 3 17.16 14.80 14.76
C LYS A 3 15.88 14.41 14.02
N ILE A 4 15.64 15.02 12.85
CA ILE A 4 14.57 14.61 11.91
C ILE A 4 15.25 13.83 10.79
N PHE A 5 14.82 12.60 10.54
CA PHE A 5 15.28 11.80 9.41
C PHE A 5 14.27 11.92 8.28
N THR A 6 14.72 12.23 7.07
CA THR A 6 13.87 12.19 5.89
C THR A 6 14.35 11.12 4.91
N PRO A 7 13.44 10.39 4.24
CA PRO A 7 13.83 9.37 3.28
C PRO A 7 14.64 9.91 2.10
N ARG A 8 14.36 11.14 1.66
CA ARG A 8 15.10 11.82 0.59
C ARG A 8 16.52 12.14 1.01
N ASP A 9 16.70 12.68 2.23
CA ASP A 9 18.03 12.97 2.76
C ASP A 9 18.82 11.69 2.99
N CYS A 10 18.19 10.61 3.45
CA CYS A 10 18.86 9.31 3.58
C CYS A 10 19.48 8.86 2.24
N PHE A 11 18.73 8.94 1.15
CA PHE A 11 19.25 8.59 -0.17
C PHE A 11 20.42 9.50 -0.60
N ARG A 12 20.31 10.82 -0.41
CA ARG A 12 21.38 11.77 -0.71
C ARG A 12 22.64 11.53 0.13
N GLU A 13 22.48 11.29 1.44
CA GLU A 13 23.57 11.05 2.37
C GLU A 13 24.33 9.76 2.00
N LEU A 14 23.64 8.68 1.61
CA LEU A 14 24.30 7.44 1.16
C LEU A 14 25.17 7.64 -0.07
N SER A 15 24.89 8.65 -0.89
CA SER A 15 25.73 8.97 -2.05
C SER A 15 27.08 9.58 -1.65
N ASN A 16 27.16 10.19 -0.46
CA ASN A 16 28.34 10.89 0.04
C ASN A 16 29.12 10.12 1.12
N LYS A 17 28.65 8.94 1.55
CA LYS A 17 29.33 8.14 2.58
C LYS A 17 30.50 7.34 1.98
N ASN A 18 31.66 7.40 2.64
CA ASN A 18 32.84 6.60 2.29
C ASN A 18 32.69 5.10 2.59
N HIS A 19 31.93 4.77 3.64
CA HIS A 19 31.66 3.39 4.02
C HIS A 19 30.14 3.18 4.13
N ILE A 20 29.63 2.27 3.31
CA ILE A 20 28.24 1.84 3.31
C ILE A 20 28.17 0.33 3.43
N THR A 21 27.20 -0.16 4.19
CA THR A 21 26.89 -1.58 4.30
C THR A 21 26.37 -2.13 2.98
N LYS A 22 26.36 -3.47 2.85
CA LYS A 22 25.79 -4.13 1.67
C LYS A 22 24.33 -3.73 1.43
N ILE A 23 23.52 -3.63 2.48
CA ILE A 23 22.10 -3.27 2.38
C ILE A 23 21.90 -1.80 1.98
N GLU A 24 22.70 -0.87 2.55
CA GLU A 24 22.70 0.53 2.13
C GLU A 24 23.08 0.69 0.66
N ASN A 25 24.14 0.00 0.21
CA ASN A 25 24.55 0.03 -1.19
C ASN A 25 23.48 -0.54 -2.12
N ARG A 26 22.81 -1.64 -1.74
CA ARG A 26 21.72 -2.21 -2.53
C ARG A 26 20.48 -1.30 -2.56
N SER A 27 20.20 -0.60 -1.47
CA SER A 27 19.12 0.39 -1.39
C SER A 27 19.41 1.56 -2.33
N LYS A 28 20.64 2.10 -2.30
CA LYS A 28 21.11 3.15 -3.21
C LYS A 28 21.01 2.72 -4.68
N GLN A 29 21.52 1.55 -5.04
CA GLN A 29 21.48 1.02 -6.40
C GLN A 29 20.05 0.80 -6.91
N LEU A 30 19.11 0.43 -6.03
CA LEU A 30 17.70 0.30 -6.41
C LEU A 30 17.08 1.67 -6.70
N CYS A 31 17.37 2.69 -5.88
CA CYS A 31 16.96 4.05 -6.18
C CYS A 31 17.51 4.53 -7.52
N GLU A 32 18.81 4.35 -7.79
CA GLU A 32 19.44 4.72 -9.06
C GLU A 32 18.80 4.00 -10.25
N LEU A 33 18.47 2.71 -10.12
CA LEU A 33 17.74 1.97 -11.14
C LEU A 33 16.37 2.61 -11.42
N PHE A 34 15.63 2.97 -10.37
CA PHE A 34 14.30 3.56 -10.48
C PHE A 34 14.32 5.00 -11.00
N LEU A 35 15.33 5.81 -10.65
CA LEU A 35 15.55 7.11 -11.27
C LEU A 35 15.78 6.97 -12.78
N ASN A 36 16.72 6.10 -13.18
CA ASN A 36 17.14 5.98 -14.56
C ASN A 36 16.12 5.29 -15.47
N LYS A 37 15.49 4.21 -15.00
CA LYS A 37 14.54 3.41 -15.80
C LYS A 37 13.09 3.77 -15.56
N GLY A 38 12.78 4.34 -14.40
CA GLY A 38 11.45 4.87 -14.08
C GLY A 38 11.24 6.29 -14.58
N GLU A 39 12.30 6.98 -15.01
CA GLU A 39 12.25 8.36 -15.54
C GLU A 39 11.61 9.35 -14.54
N ILE A 40 11.87 9.15 -13.24
CA ILE A 40 11.32 10.00 -12.18
C ILE A 40 12.34 11.05 -11.71
N PRO A 41 11.88 12.22 -11.21
CA PRO A 41 12.79 13.24 -10.67
C PRO A 41 13.62 12.73 -9.49
N GLU A 42 14.86 13.17 -9.35
CA GLU A 42 15.75 12.77 -8.24
C GLU A 42 15.12 13.03 -6.85
N ASN A 43 14.43 14.16 -6.70
CA ASN A 43 13.78 14.56 -5.45
C ASN A 43 12.46 13.84 -5.15
N SER A 44 12.07 12.88 -5.98
CA SER A 44 10.82 12.10 -5.85
C SER A 44 11.01 10.71 -5.25
N ILE A 45 12.24 10.30 -4.92
CA ILE A 45 12.51 8.99 -4.31
C ILE A 45 13.26 9.14 -2.98
N GLY A 46 13.05 8.20 -2.06
CA GLY A 46 13.77 8.14 -0.80
C GLY A 46 13.88 6.73 -0.22
N ILE A 47 14.83 6.56 0.70
CA ILE A 47 15.07 5.30 1.42
C ILE A 47 14.51 5.44 2.84
N THR A 48 13.68 4.49 3.29
CA THR A 48 13.06 4.51 4.61
C THR A 48 13.40 3.24 5.40
N GLY A 49 12.61 2.94 6.44
CA GLY A 49 12.74 1.71 7.22
C GLY A 49 14.07 1.63 7.98
N SER A 50 14.57 0.41 8.15
CA SER A 50 15.76 0.15 8.96
C SER A 50 17.03 0.84 8.43
N THR A 51 17.13 1.03 7.11
CA THR A 51 18.29 1.70 6.48
C THR A 51 18.36 3.16 6.87
N MET A 52 17.22 3.87 6.88
CA MET A 52 17.16 5.30 7.22
C MET A 52 17.56 5.61 8.67
N ILE A 53 17.25 4.69 9.59
CA ILE A 53 17.52 4.86 11.03
C ILE A 53 18.79 4.13 11.50
N GLY A 54 19.56 3.53 10.58
CA GLY A 54 20.81 2.84 10.90
C GLY A 54 20.65 1.52 11.66
N LEU A 55 19.48 0.87 11.57
CA LEU A 55 19.19 -0.42 12.21
C LEU A 55 19.15 -1.59 11.21
N ALA A 56 19.59 -1.37 9.96
CA ALA A 56 19.57 -2.40 8.94
C ALA A 56 20.56 -3.53 9.25
N LYS A 57 20.10 -4.77 9.08
CA LYS A 57 20.88 -6.00 9.21
C LYS A 57 21.03 -6.66 7.84
N GLU A 58 21.82 -7.72 7.76
CA GLU A 58 22.03 -8.44 6.50
C GLU A 58 20.75 -9.04 5.90
N ASN A 59 19.76 -9.33 6.76
CA ASN A 59 18.45 -9.86 6.38
C ASN A 59 17.35 -8.78 6.34
N SER A 60 17.71 -7.50 6.42
CA SER A 60 16.74 -6.40 6.25
C SER A 60 16.26 -6.30 4.81
N ASP A 61 15.01 -5.88 4.67
CA ASP A 61 14.40 -5.53 3.40
C ASP A 61 14.86 -4.13 2.95
N ILE A 62 14.67 -3.81 1.68
CA ILE A 62 14.88 -2.47 1.11
C ILE A 62 13.54 -1.74 1.09
N ASP A 63 13.36 -0.77 1.97
CA ASP A 63 12.15 0.05 2.03
C ASP A 63 12.35 1.38 1.31
N LEU A 64 11.54 1.66 0.29
CA LEU A 64 11.61 2.87 -0.52
C LEU A 64 10.29 3.65 -0.52
N LEU A 65 10.38 4.96 -0.74
CA LEU A 65 9.26 5.87 -0.92
C LEU A 65 9.38 6.58 -2.26
N ILE A 66 8.25 6.71 -2.95
CA ILE A 66 8.07 7.55 -4.12
C ILE A 66 7.08 8.66 -3.75
N TYR A 67 7.47 9.90 -4.02
CA TYR A 67 6.73 11.12 -3.70
C TYR A 67 6.13 11.73 -4.95
N GLY A 68 4.90 12.21 -4.81
CA GLY A 68 4.20 12.97 -5.83
C GLY A 68 3.17 12.10 -6.54
N THR A 69 1.95 12.60 -6.70
CA THR A 69 0.82 11.82 -7.23
C THR A 69 1.05 11.43 -8.69
N GLU A 70 1.33 12.41 -9.55
CA GLU A 70 1.60 12.17 -10.98
C GLU A 70 2.83 11.29 -11.19
N THR A 71 3.92 11.58 -10.48
CA THR A 71 5.15 10.78 -10.50
C THR A 71 4.88 9.32 -10.11
N SER A 72 4.08 9.09 -9.06
CA SER A 72 3.76 7.75 -8.58
C SER A 72 2.97 6.96 -9.62
N VAL A 73 1.97 7.58 -10.26
CA VAL A 73 1.16 6.95 -11.31
C VAL A 73 2.02 6.62 -12.54
N ALA A 74 2.83 7.58 -13.00
CA ALA A 74 3.72 7.38 -14.15
C ALA A 74 4.76 6.28 -13.87
N PHE A 75 5.35 6.29 -12.67
CA PHE A 75 6.33 5.28 -12.26
C PHE A 75 5.72 3.89 -12.16
N GLN A 76 4.49 3.77 -11.66
CA GLN A 76 3.81 2.48 -11.56
C GLN A 76 3.64 1.80 -12.93
N GLU A 77 3.37 2.58 -13.98
CA GLU A 77 3.30 2.06 -15.35
C GLU A 77 4.68 1.64 -15.86
N LYS A 78 5.74 2.43 -15.58
CA LYS A 78 7.12 2.09 -15.95
C LYS A 78 7.64 0.85 -15.20
N LEU A 79 7.23 0.64 -13.95
CA LEU A 79 7.70 -0.45 -13.11
C LEU A 79 7.40 -1.83 -13.71
N LYS A 80 6.30 -1.98 -14.46
CA LYS A 80 6.01 -3.20 -15.25
C LYS A 80 7.15 -3.52 -16.20
N SER A 81 7.58 -2.55 -17.01
CA SER A 81 8.69 -2.70 -17.95
C SER A 81 10.04 -2.95 -17.26
N ILE A 82 10.25 -2.35 -16.08
CA ILE A 82 11.47 -2.58 -15.29
C ILE A 82 11.56 -4.05 -14.86
N PHE A 83 10.44 -4.71 -14.54
CA PHE A 83 10.46 -6.14 -14.22
C PHE A 83 10.65 -7.07 -15.42
N GLU A 84 10.32 -6.60 -16.63
CA GLU A 84 10.44 -7.39 -17.87
C GLU A 84 11.83 -7.31 -18.50
N ILE A 85 12.54 -6.21 -18.32
CA ILE A 85 13.90 -6.02 -18.83
C ILE A 85 14.90 -6.83 -18.00
N SER A 86 15.88 -7.46 -18.65
CA SER A 86 16.96 -8.17 -17.96
C SER A 86 17.75 -7.23 -17.04
N ASN A 87 17.46 -7.29 -15.74
CA ASN A 87 18.20 -6.63 -14.67
C ASN A 87 18.08 -7.44 -13.37
N LYS A 88 18.42 -6.84 -12.22
CA LYS A 88 18.45 -7.54 -10.92
C LYS A 88 17.21 -7.28 -10.07
N CYS A 89 16.28 -6.46 -10.54
CA CYS A 89 14.97 -6.17 -9.99
C CYS A 89 13.92 -7.06 -10.68
N ARG A 90 13.12 -7.78 -9.90
CA ARG A 90 12.10 -8.69 -10.42
C ARG A 90 10.93 -8.84 -9.45
N MET A 91 9.79 -9.26 -9.97
CA MET A 91 8.70 -9.77 -9.15
C MET A 91 9.10 -11.06 -8.42
N TYR A 92 8.29 -11.41 -7.43
CA TYR A 92 8.42 -12.69 -6.72
C TYR A 92 8.09 -13.88 -7.61
N LYS A 93 8.73 -15.02 -7.31
CA LYS A 93 8.41 -16.33 -7.86
C LYS A 93 7.33 -17.00 -6.99
N ASN A 94 6.63 -17.99 -7.55
CA ASN A 94 5.57 -18.74 -6.85
C ASN A 94 5.98 -19.28 -5.47
N GLU A 95 7.20 -19.80 -5.32
CA GLU A 95 7.69 -20.30 -4.03
C GLU A 95 7.93 -19.19 -3.00
N GLU A 96 8.31 -18.00 -3.45
CA GLU A 96 8.48 -16.83 -2.57
C GLU A 96 7.11 -16.37 -2.04
N TYR A 97 6.05 -16.41 -2.86
CA TYR A 97 4.68 -16.10 -2.40
C TYR A 97 4.17 -17.06 -1.30
N LYS A 98 4.59 -18.33 -1.28
CA LYS A 98 4.22 -19.26 -0.19
C LYS A 98 4.77 -18.79 1.17
N ARG A 99 5.99 -18.24 1.19
CA ARG A 99 6.58 -17.63 2.39
C ARG A 99 5.80 -16.40 2.84
N HIS A 100 5.40 -15.54 1.89
CA HIS A 100 4.61 -14.35 2.18
C HIS A 100 3.23 -14.69 2.71
N TYR A 101 2.58 -15.73 2.17
CA TYR A 101 1.29 -16.22 2.65
C TYR A 101 1.34 -16.57 4.13
N LYS A 102 2.35 -17.35 4.57
CA LYS A 102 2.49 -17.73 5.99
C LYS A 102 2.57 -16.52 6.92
N TRP A 103 3.27 -15.46 6.52
CA TRP A 103 3.45 -14.25 7.34
C TRP A 103 2.26 -13.27 7.25
N ARG A 104 1.73 -13.04 6.05
CA ARG A 104 0.65 -12.06 5.80
C ARG A 104 -0.71 -12.58 6.19
N VAL A 105 -0.96 -13.86 5.92
CA VAL A 105 -2.30 -14.46 6.01
C VAL A 105 -2.43 -15.38 7.22
N GLY A 106 -1.33 -15.81 7.85
CA GLY A 106 -1.26 -16.84 8.90
C GLY A 106 -2.08 -16.59 10.17
N GLY A 107 -3.40 -16.64 10.03
CA GLY A 107 -4.41 -16.38 11.06
C GLY A 107 -5.75 -15.86 10.50
N SER A 108 -5.74 -15.27 9.30
CA SER A 108 -6.95 -14.92 8.53
C SER A 108 -7.38 -16.12 7.68
N ASN A 109 -8.65 -16.51 7.70
CA ASN A 109 -9.24 -17.65 6.96
C ASN A 109 -9.26 -17.46 5.41
N ILE A 110 -8.18 -16.95 4.82
CA ILE A 110 -8.03 -16.70 3.38
C ILE A 110 -7.24 -17.86 2.79
N SER A 111 -7.77 -18.53 1.78
CA SER A 111 -7.05 -19.61 1.08
C SER A 111 -5.83 -19.08 0.31
N PHE A 112 -4.81 -19.93 0.11
CA PHE A 112 -3.63 -19.57 -0.69
C PHE A 112 -3.98 -19.14 -2.12
N GLN A 113 -4.99 -19.79 -2.73
CA GLN A 113 -5.47 -19.40 -4.06
C GLN A 113 -6.06 -17.99 -4.07
N ASN A 114 -6.88 -17.64 -3.07
CA ASN A 114 -7.45 -16.29 -2.95
C ASN A 114 -6.38 -15.24 -2.64
N PHE A 115 -5.36 -15.59 -1.85
CA PHE A 115 -4.21 -14.72 -1.63
C PHE A 115 -3.45 -14.43 -2.93
N LEU A 116 -3.16 -15.45 -3.74
CA LEU A 116 -2.43 -15.25 -4.99
C LEU A 116 -3.16 -14.35 -5.99
N LYS A 117 -4.50 -14.35 -6.02
CA LYS A 117 -5.28 -13.49 -6.94
C LYS A 117 -4.89 -12.02 -6.87
N SER A 118 -4.66 -11.49 -5.68
CA SER A 118 -4.22 -10.10 -5.51
C SER A 118 -2.71 -9.98 -5.37
N GLU A 119 -2.04 -10.96 -4.78
CA GLU A 119 -0.63 -10.84 -4.44
C GLU A 119 0.31 -10.86 -5.66
N THR A 120 -0.02 -11.65 -6.68
CA THR A 120 0.85 -11.85 -7.87
C THR A 120 0.87 -10.65 -8.82
N ARG A 121 -0.02 -9.68 -8.61
CA ARG A 121 -0.18 -8.49 -9.45
C ARG A 121 0.28 -7.20 -8.78
N LYS A 122 0.78 -7.28 -7.54
CA LYS A 122 1.35 -6.15 -6.81
C LYS A 122 2.75 -5.83 -7.32
N LEU A 123 2.93 -4.61 -7.82
CA LEU A 123 4.22 -4.15 -8.34
C LEU A 123 5.08 -3.48 -7.29
N HIS A 124 4.47 -2.94 -6.22
CA HIS A 124 5.19 -2.25 -5.14
C HIS A 124 6.10 -3.15 -4.29
N GLN A 125 6.35 -4.40 -4.70
CA GLN A 125 7.17 -5.34 -3.96
C GLN A 125 7.86 -6.35 -4.89
N GLY A 126 9.00 -6.86 -4.45
CA GLY A 126 9.73 -7.86 -5.22
C GLY A 126 11.12 -8.14 -4.67
N LYS A 127 12.03 -8.54 -5.55
CA LYS A 127 13.43 -8.81 -5.21
C LYS A 127 14.38 -7.92 -6.00
N PHE A 128 15.36 -7.34 -5.32
CA PHE A 128 16.52 -6.69 -5.93
C PHE A 128 17.80 -7.37 -5.46
N TYR A 129 18.57 -7.97 -6.39
CA TYR A 129 19.72 -8.83 -6.04
C TYR A 129 19.38 -9.93 -5.01
N GLY A 130 18.13 -10.44 -5.02
CA GLY A 130 17.66 -11.46 -4.08
C GLY A 130 17.19 -10.92 -2.71
N ILE A 131 17.34 -9.62 -2.45
CA ILE A 131 16.86 -8.93 -1.25
C ILE A 131 15.41 -8.49 -1.48
N ASP A 132 14.53 -8.68 -0.49
CA ASP A 132 13.15 -8.19 -0.54
C ASP A 132 13.15 -6.65 -0.61
N PHE A 133 12.30 -6.07 -1.45
CA PHE A 133 12.04 -4.63 -1.43
C PHE A 133 10.54 -4.34 -1.33
N PHE A 134 10.23 -3.19 -0.75
CA PHE A 134 8.88 -2.66 -0.63
C PHE A 134 8.87 -1.17 -1.00
N LEU A 135 7.91 -0.78 -1.85
CA LEU A 135 7.68 0.58 -2.31
C LEU A 135 6.42 1.15 -1.67
N ARG A 136 6.49 2.40 -1.23
CA ARG A 136 5.33 3.18 -0.81
C ARG A 136 5.20 4.42 -1.66
N TYR A 137 3.98 4.70 -2.10
CA TYR A 137 3.65 5.89 -2.85
C TYR A 137 2.95 6.91 -1.94
N ILE A 138 3.40 8.16 -1.98
CA ILE A 138 2.82 9.26 -1.20
C ILE A 138 2.31 10.33 -2.16
N LYS A 139 1.02 10.66 -2.03
CA LYS A 139 0.38 11.74 -2.80
C LYS A 139 1.03 13.09 -2.52
N SER A 140 1.06 13.95 -3.53
CA SER A 140 1.43 15.35 -3.34
C SER A 140 0.43 16.05 -2.41
N PRO A 141 0.85 17.00 -1.56
CA PRO A 141 -0.05 17.73 -0.67
C PRO A 141 -1.23 18.41 -1.37
N GLU A 142 -1.04 18.88 -2.59
CA GLU A 142 -2.06 19.51 -3.44
C GLU A 142 -3.20 18.56 -3.86
N ASP A 143 -2.95 17.25 -3.86
CA ASP A 143 -3.95 16.22 -4.17
C ASP A 143 -4.67 15.69 -2.92
N TRP A 144 -4.41 16.28 -1.75
CA TRP A 144 -5.11 15.93 -0.52
C TRP A 144 -6.46 16.66 -0.47
N ASN A 145 -7.51 15.94 -0.07
CA ASN A 145 -8.85 16.50 0.07
C ASN A 145 -9.01 17.30 1.38
N GLY A 146 -8.25 18.38 1.52
CA GLY A 146 -8.20 19.20 2.73
C GLY A 146 -7.08 18.81 3.69
N ASN A 147 -7.07 19.43 4.87
CA ASN A 147 -6.06 19.23 5.89
C ASN A 147 -6.44 18.10 6.85
N PHE A 148 -5.45 17.57 7.57
CA PHE A 148 -5.67 16.54 8.60
C PHE A 148 -6.78 16.92 9.60
N TYR A 149 -6.82 18.18 10.02
CA TYR A 149 -7.79 18.71 10.98
C TYR A 149 -9.21 18.89 10.41
N ASP A 150 -9.39 18.80 9.08
CA ASP A 150 -10.71 18.86 8.47
C ASP A 150 -11.49 17.55 8.66
N PHE A 151 -10.82 16.44 8.95
CA PHE A 151 -11.43 15.13 9.10
C PHE A 151 -11.60 14.72 10.57
N LYS A 152 -12.73 14.10 10.88
CA LYS A 152 -12.93 13.34 12.12
C LYS A 152 -13.46 11.95 11.79
N PHE A 153 -12.97 10.97 12.54
CA PHE A 153 -13.27 9.55 12.34
C PHE A 153 -13.90 9.01 13.62
N GLU A 154 -15.08 8.40 13.51
CA GLU A 154 -15.72 7.71 14.64
C GLU A 154 -15.87 6.22 14.33
N ASN A 155 -15.43 5.36 15.25
CA ASN A 155 -15.62 3.92 15.15
C ASN A 155 -17.11 3.59 15.28
N TYR A 156 -17.64 2.79 14.35
CA TYR A 156 -19.02 2.37 14.30
C TYR A 156 -19.18 0.84 14.24
N GLY A 157 -18.23 0.10 14.84
CA GLY A 157 -18.25 -1.35 14.92
C GLY A 157 -17.53 -2.01 13.76
N ARG A 158 -17.91 -3.25 13.44
CA ARG A 158 -17.34 -4.02 12.33
C ARG A 158 -18.43 -4.52 11.39
N ILE A 159 -18.03 -4.69 10.14
CA ILE A 159 -18.92 -5.15 9.09
C ILE A 159 -18.15 -5.99 8.08
N SER A 160 -18.85 -6.98 7.54
CA SER A 160 -18.45 -7.80 6.40
C SER A 160 -19.46 -7.58 5.28
N ILE A 161 -19.01 -7.13 4.11
CA ILE A 161 -19.88 -6.86 2.96
C ILE A 161 -19.30 -7.45 1.68
N LYS A 162 -20.19 -7.68 0.71
CA LYS A 162 -19.82 -7.81 -0.70
C LYS A 162 -19.97 -6.45 -1.37
N ALA A 163 -18.96 -6.00 -2.11
CA ALA A 163 -18.97 -4.70 -2.78
C ALA A 163 -18.27 -4.75 -4.14
N LYS A 164 -18.70 -3.89 -5.07
CA LYS A 164 -18.04 -3.69 -6.37
C LYS A 164 -17.09 -2.49 -6.26
N ILE A 165 -15.87 -2.64 -6.77
CA ILE A 165 -14.93 -1.53 -6.92
C ILE A 165 -15.37 -0.65 -8.09
N ILE A 166 -15.63 0.63 -7.82
CA ILE A 166 -16.00 1.62 -8.85
C ILE A 166 -14.88 2.64 -9.10
N ASP A 167 -13.86 2.67 -8.24
CA ASP A 167 -12.64 3.46 -8.44
C ASP A 167 -11.48 2.81 -7.67
N SER A 168 -10.34 2.65 -8.33
CA SER A 168 -9.09 2.13 -7.76
C SER A 168 -7.90 3.03 -8.07
N SER A 169 -8.12 4.29 -8.45
CA SER A 169 -7.05 5.27 -8.74
C SER A 169 -6.06 5.41 -7.58
N ASP A 170 -6.58 5.31 -6.37
CA ASP A 170 -5.83 5.51 -5.14
C ASP A 170 -5.24 4.22 -4.56
N SER A 171 -5.37 3.10 -5.28
CA SER A 171 -5.00 1.77 -4.78
C SER A 171 -3.51 1.58 -4.54
N ILE A 172 -2.64 2.37 -5.17
CA ILE A 172 -1.18 2.28 -5.01
C ILE A 172 -0.66 3.08 -3.79
N PHE A 173 -1.40 4.09 -3.35
CA PHE A 173 -0.91 5.05 -2.36
C PHE A 173 -0.95 4.48 -0.94
N THR A 174 -0.25 5.15 -0.01
CA THR A 174 -0.40 4.93 1.43
C THR A 174 -0.92 6.21 2.09
N PRO A 175 -2.11 6.18 2.73
CA PRO A 175 -3.09 5.09 2.71
C PRO A 175 -3.61 4.81 1.30
N CYS A 176 -3.97 3.55 1.01
CA CYS A 176 -4.68 3.19 -0.21
C CYS A 176 -6.18 3.31 0.03
N SER A 177 -6.93 3.63 -1.02
CA SER A 177 -8.38 3.64 -0.98
C SER A 177 -9.02 3.11 -2.26
N TYR A 178 -10.26 2.68 -2.11
CA TYR A 178 -11.12 2.18 -3.17
C TYR A 178 -12.51 2.76 -2.98
N LYS A 179 -13.07 3.40 -4.00
CA LYS A 179 -14.49 3.74 -3.98
C LYS A 179 -15.30 2.51 -4.35
N ILE A 180 -16.42 2.32 -3.67
CA ILE A 180 -17.24 1.12 -3.82
C ILE A 180 -18.72 1.42 -4.00
N THR A 181 -19.40 0.47 -4.63
CA THR A 181 -20.85 0.30 -4.49
C THR A 181 -21.08 -0.99 -3.69
N PRO A 182 -21.60 -0.90 -2.46
CA PRO A 182 -21.98 -2.08 -1.70
C PRO A 182 -23.07 -2.89 -2.42
N ILE A 183 -22.98 -4.22 -2.34
CA ILE A 183 -23.94 -5.14 -2.96
C ILE A 183 -24.84 -5.77 -1.88
N LYS A 184 -24.23 -6.26 -0.80
CA LYS A 184 -24.96 -6.85 0.33
C LYS A 184 -24.10 -6.89 1.59
N ILE A 185 -24.77 -6.82 2.73
CA ILE A 185 -24.17 -7.12 4.03
C ILE A 185 -24.11 -8.65 4.19
N ILE A 186 -22.98 -9.14 4.68
CA ILE A 186 -22.77 -10.55 5.03
C ILE A 186 -22.97 -10.72 6.52
N GLU A 187 -22.24 -9.92 7.31
CA GLU A 187 -22.27 -9.93 8.78
C GLU A 187 -22.03 -8.49 9.28
N SER A 188 -22.63 -8.13 10.42
CA SER A 188 -22.37 -6.87 11.10
C SER A 188 -22.57 -7.02 12.61
N ASP A 189 -21.66 -6.43 13.38
CA ASP A 189 -21.76 -6.40 14.85
C ASP A 189 -22.75 -5.34 15.34
N ILE A 190 -23.31 -4.55 14.43
CA ILE A 190 -24.25 -3.47 14.71
C ILE A 190 -25.49 -3.59 13.82
N LYS A 191 -26.56 -2.89 14.18
CA LYS A 191 -27.70 -2.71 13.29
C LYS A 191 -27.30 -1.76 12.16
N PHE A 192 -26.94 -2.34 11.01
CA PHE A 192 -26.63 -1.62 9.78
C PHE A 192 -27.61 -2.08 8.71
N ASP A 193 -28.45 -1.16 8.21
CA ASP A 193 -29.51 -1.45 7.26
C ASP A 193 -29.15 -1.01 5.84
N ASP A 194 -30.03 -1.32 4.88
CA ASP A 194 -29.83 -1.01 3.47
C ASP A 194 -29.80 0.51 3.20
N VAL A 195 -30.41 1.34 4.06
CA VAL A 195 -30.37 2.80 3.93
C VAL A 195 -28.96 3.30 4.25
N LEU A 196 -28.37 2.83 5.36
CA LEU A 196 -26.99 3.15 5.72
C LEU A 196 -25.98 2.54 4.73
N LEU A 197 -26.31 1.42 4.11
CA LEU A 197 -25.49 0.81 3.08
C LEU A 197 -25.27 1.73 1.87
N ASN A 198 -26.26 2.56 1.51
CA ASN A 198 -26.14 3.51 0.39
C ASN A 198 -25.16 4.66 0.64
N ILE A 199 -24.78 4.89 1.90
CA ILE A 199 -23.82 5.93 2.29
C ILE A 199 -22.47 5.35 2.74
N LEU A 200 -22.27 4.03 2.58
CA LEU A 200 -20.96 3.38 2.66
C LEU A 200 -20.26 3.43 1.30
N ARG A 201 -19.20 4.24 1.20
CA ARG A 201 -18.63 4.64 -0.11
C ARG A 201 -17.20 4.20 -0.34
N GLU A 202 -16.47 3.83 0.71
CA GLU A 202 -15.01 3.65 0.63
C GLU A 202 -14.53 2.41 1.41
N ILE A 203 -13.51 1.76 0.87
CA ILE A 203 -12.59 0.89 1.61
C ILE A 203 -11.24 1.58 1.64
N SER A 204 -10.58 1.66 2.80
CA SER A 204 -9.23 2.23 2.89
C SER A 204 -8.31 1.45 3.82
N SER A 205 -6.99 1.65 3.66
CA SER A 205 -6.00 1.01 4.52
C SER A 205 -4.68 1.79 4.56
N PHE A 206 -4.05 1.82 5.74
CA PHE A 206 -2.66 2.26 5.91
C PHE A 206 -1.64 1.14 5.69
N ARG A 207 -2.12 -0.10 5.48
CA ARG A 207 -1.26 -1.28 5.33
C ARG A 207 -1.00 -1.59 3.88
N GLY A 208 0.29 -1.62 3.54
CA GLY A 208 0.80 -1.96 2.22
C GLY A 208 0.25 -3.25 1.62
N ARG A 209 -0.13 -4.22 2.47
CA ARG A 209 -0.73 -5.49 2.03
C ARG A 209 -2.06 -5.31 1.27
N PHE A 210 -2.76 -4.19 1.43
CA PHE A 210 -4.00 -3.88 0.72
C PHE A 210 -3.80 -2.88 -0.43
N CYS A 211 -2.56 -2.45 -0.70
CA CYS A 211 -2.24 -1.69 -1.91
C CYS A 211 -2.31 -2.62 -3.14
N GLU A 212 -2.79 -2.08 -4.26
CA GLU A 212 -2.99 -2.78 -5.55
C GLU A 212 -3.86 -4.06 -5.45
N HIS A 213 -4.66 -4.16 -4.39
CA HIS A 213 -5.32 -5.40 -4.00
C HIS A 213 -6.54 -5.70 -4.87
N ALA A 214 -7.30 -4.69 -5.28
CA ALA A 214 -8.45 -4.82 -6.19
C ALA A 214 -8.37 -3.79 -7.33
N LYS A 215 -9.09 -4.03 -8.42
CA LYS A 215 -9.15 -3.20 -9.63
C LYS A 215 -10.58 -2.75 -9.89
N LEU A 216 -10.73 -1.67 -10.65
CA LEU A 216 -12.01 -1.21 -11.18
C LEU A 216 -12.83 -2.38 -11.75
N GLY A 217 -14.09 -2.49 -11.33
CA GLY A 217 -15.04 -3.49 -11.80
C GLY A 217 -15.06 -4.79 -10.99
N GLU A 218 -13.99 -5.13 -10.27
CA GLU A 218 -13.91 -6.35 -9.47
C GLU A 218 -14.89 -6.33 -8.30
N ILE A 219 -15.36 -7.50 -7.91
CA ILE A 219 -16.20 -7.68 -6.74
C ILE A 219 -15.38 -8.28 -5.61
N VAL A 220 -15.46 -7.66 -4.44
CA VAL A 220 -14.73 -8.07 -3.25
C VAL A 220 -15.65 -8.45 -2.11
N LEU A 221 -15.23 -9.44 -1.33
CA LEU A 221 -15.67 -9.63 0.04
C LEU A 221 -14.70 -8.88 0.94
N VAL A 222 -15.19 -7.91 1.70
CA VAL A 222 -14.37 -7.11 2.61
C VAL A 222 -14.93 -7.21 4.03
N GLU A 223 -14.05 -7.39 5.01
CA GLU A 223 -14.38 -7.32 6.43
C GLU A 223 -13.36 -6.41 7.13
N GLY A 224 -13.87 -5.45 7.89
CA GLY A 224 -13.04 -4.49 8.59
C GLY A 224 -13.81 -3.64 9.59
N LYS A 225 -13.13 -2.60 10.07
CA LYS A 225 -13.71 -1.60 10.98
C LYS A 225 -14.58 -0.64 10.18
N LEU A 226 -15.83 -0.47 10.59
CA LEU A 226 -16.72 0.52 10.01
C LEU A 226 -16.49 1.87 10.70
N GLU A 227 -16.27 2.92 9.92
CA GLU A 227 -16.03 4.27 10.45
C GLU A 227 -16.97 5.29 9.82
N LYS A 228 -17.47 6.21 10.65
CA LYS A 228 -18.13 7.44 10.19
C LYS A 228 -17.07 8.49 9.90
N ILE A 229 -17.17 9.11 8.73
CA ILE A 229 -16.29 10.17 8.28
C ILE A 229 -17.04 11.48 8.34
N PHE A 230 -16.48 12.42 9.10
CA PHE A 230 -16.92 13.81 9.12
C PHE A 230 -15.89 14.66 8.41
N TYR A 231 -16.36 15.59 7.57
CA TYR A 231 -15.52 16.60 6.92
C TYR A 231 -16.03 17.98 7.35
N LYS A 232 -15.14 18.82 7.89
CA LYS A 232 -15.48 20.15 8.42
C LYS A 232 -16.70 20.11 9.36
N ASN A 233 -16.67 19.16 10.30
CA ASN A 233 -17.72 18.86 11.29
C ASN A 233 -19.09 18.41 10.73
N SER A 234 -19.21 18.15 9.42
CA SER A 234 -20.42 17.62 8.82
C SER A 234 -20.25 16.15 8.49
N PHE A 235 -21.27 15.33 8.77
CA PHE A 235 -21.27 13.93 8.34
C PHE A 235 -21.10 13.85 6.83
N ASN A 236 -20.16 13.01 6.37
CA ASN A 236 -19.84 12.87 4.96
C ASN A 236 -20.27 11.51 4.41
N HIS A 237 -19.70 10.42 4.94
CA HIS A 237 -20.01 9.04 4.52
C HIS A 237 -19.49 8.02 5.55
N PHE A 238 -19.79 6.74 5.32
CA PHE A 238 -19.14 5.62 5.99
C PHE A 238 -18.02 5.03 5.13
N ARG A 239 -16.98 4.50 5.78
CA ARG A 239 -15.93 3.68 5.14
C ARG A 239 -15.66 2.39 5.91
N ILE A 240 -15.09 1.40 5.24
CA ILE A 240 -14.45 0.24 5.89
C ILE A 240 -12.94 0.46 5.92
N LEU A 241 -12.37 0.56 7.12
CA LEU A 241 -10.94 0.68 7.34
C LEU A 241 -10.33 -0.69 7.65
N LEU A 242 -9.26 -1.03 6.92
CA LEU A 242 -8.50 -2.28 7.07
C LEU A 242 -7.14 -1.98 7.72
N GLU A 243 -6.95 -2.39 8.96
CA GLU A 243 -5.75 -2.14 9.77
C GLU A 243 -5.31 -3.35 10.60
N ASP A 244 -6.20 -4.26 10.96
CA ASP A 244 -5.88 -5.45 11.73
C ASP A 244 -5.19 -6.51 10.85
N GLN A 245 -4.26 -7.31 11.41
CA GLN A 245 -3.53 -8.32 10.62
C GLN A 245 -4.34 -9.60 10.43
N PHE A 246 -5.13 -9.94 11.44
CA PHE A 246 -5.76 -11.24 11.62
C PHE A 246 -7.24 -11.17 11.31
N LYS A 247 -7.91 -10.07 11.68
CA LYS A 247 -9.35 -9.91 11.52
C LYS A 247 -9.74 -9.33 10.16
N ASP A 248 -8.96 -8.39 9.64
CA ASP A 248 -9.36 -7.64 8.45
C ASP A 248 -8.99 -8.41 7.17
N LYS A 249 -9.94 -8.48 6.24
CA LYS A 249 -9.78 -9.22 4.97
C LYS A 249 -10.41 -8.46 3.82
N MET A 250 -9.80 -8.64 2.65
CA MET A 250 -10.35 -8.24 1.36
C MET A 250 -10.06 -9.40 0.40
N ILE A 251 -11.07 -9.99 -0.21
CA ILE A 251 -10.95 -11.16 -1.09
C ILE A 251 -11.63 -10.87 -2.41
N ILE A 252 -10.92 -11.03 -3.52
CA ILE A 252 -11.47 -10.88 -4.87
C ILE A 252 -12.34 -12.11 -5.19
N LEU A 253 -13.62 -11.87 -5.46
CA LEU A 253 -14.61 -12.89 -5.79
C LEU A 253 -14.73 -13.11 -7.30
N SER A 254 -14.77 -12.04 -8.09
CA SER A 254 -14.90 -12.03 -9.55
C SER A 254 -14.37 -10.74 -10.15
#